data_AF-A0A9W8YZD0-F1
#
_entry.id   AF-A0A9W8YZD0-F1
#
_cell.length_a   1.000
_cell.length_b   1.000
_cell.length_c   1.000
_cell.angle_alpha   90.00
_cell.angle_beta   90.00
_cell.angle_gamma   90.00
#
_symmetry.space_group_name_H-M   'P 1'
#
loop_
_entity.id
_entity.type
_entity.pdbx_description
1 polymer ?
#
loop_
_entity_poly.entity_id
_entity_poly.type
_entity_poly.pdbx_seq_one_letter_code
_entity_poly.pdbx_strand_id
1 'polypeptide(L)'
;MAPNVGGKVYIVEHLDPELGPWSELEYIAIAQESQDSGSSFTLSSISPDFKVPEALKAIPVFKATQSSVENIYAATKNTVCLLDPAAEKDLSPEDAQEFGTFLFGGILGDDPPRDRTSELRKKGFPGRRLGPVQMTTDTAVRVTRIVIQEQIPLKEVPYVDHPDLKINEHESTQMPFRYVKGDDGQPIMPKGMRELIAKDADKAIDDLF
;
A
#
# COMPACT_ATOMS: atom_id res chain seq x y z
N MET A 1 -23.96 -5.90 17.50
CA MET A 1 -22.86 -5.04 18.01
C MET A 1 -22.38 -4.22 16.83
N ALA A 2 -22.11 -2.92 17.00
CA ALA A 2 -21.49 -2.15 15.92
C ALA A 2 -20.09 -2.73 15.62
N PRO A 3 -19.65 -2.78 14.36
CA PRO A 3 -18.33 -3.28 14.04
C PRO A 3 -17.26 -2.48 14.80
N ASN A 4 -16.33 -3.16 15.48
CA ASN A 4 -15.09 -2.56 15.97
C ASN A 4 -14.24 -2.06 14.78
N VAL A 5 -14.46 -0.80 14.43
CA VAL A 5 -13.75 -0.04 13.38
C VAL A 5 -12.62 0.82 13.94
N GLY A 6 -12.19 0.57 15.18
CA GLY A 6 -11.06 1.29 15.78
C GLY A 6 -9.75 1.10 15.01
N GLY A 7 -8.72 1.86 15.41
CA GLY A 7 -7.42 1.88 14.75
C GLY A 7 -6.86 0.48 14.43
N LYS A 8 -6.40 0.30 13.20
CA LYS A 8 -5.84 -0.95 12.68
C LYS A 8 -4.31 -0.89 12.63
N VAL A 9 -3.67 -2.04 12.39
CA VAL A 9 -2.23 -2.13 12.14
C VAL A 9 -2.02 -2.45 10.67
N TYR A 10 -1.39 -1.54 9.92
CA TYR A 10 -0.96 -1.77 8.55
C TYR A 10 0.52 -2.14 8.54
N ILE A 11 0.87 -3.24 7.88
CA ILE A 11 2.25 -3.71 7.79
C ILE A 11 2.63 -3.95 6.35
N VAL A 12 3.70 -3.32 5.90
CA VAL A 12 4.35 -3.63 4.62
C VAL A 12 5.64 -4.37 4.92
N GLU A 13 5.78 -5.60 4.40
CA GLU A 13 7.08 -6.30 4.44
C GLU A 13 7.99 -5.75 3.36
N HIS A 14 8.93 -4.89 3.74
CA HIS A 14 9.90 -4.32 2.79
C HIS A 14 11.13 -5.22 2.69
N LEU A 15 11.25 -5.92 1.56
CA LEU A 15 12.27 -6.94 1.31
C LEU A 15 13.46 -6.43 0.49
N ASP A 16 13.42 -5.18 0.04
CA ASP A 16 14.53 -4.57 -0.68
C ASP A 16 15.55 -3.94 0.30
N PRO A 17 16.84 -3.95 -0.04
CA PRO A 17 17.87 -3.33 0.80
C PRO A 17 17.82 -1.79 0.75
N GLU A 18 17.24 -1.23 -0.31
CA GLU A 18 17.18 0.21 -0.56
C GLU A 18 15.73 0.68 -0.69
N LEU A 19 15.50 1.94 -0.30
CA LEU A 19 14.24 2.62 -0.50
C LEU A 19 14.37 3.60 -1.67
N GLY A 20 13.69 3.30 -2.78
CA GLY A 20 13.61 4.23 -3.90
C GLY A 20 12.70 5.43 -3.58
N PRO A 21 12.86 6.57 -4.30
CA PRO A 21 12.04 7.77 -4.09
C PRO A 21 10.53 7.51 -4.19
N TRP A 22 10.12 6.63 -5.11
CA TRP A 22 8.72 6.23 -5.25
C TRP A 22 8.17 5.59 -3.97
N SER A 23 8.82 4.54 -3.49
CA SER A 23 8.42 3.81 -2.28
C SER A 23 8.50 4.68 -1.04
N GLU A 24 9.45 5.62 -0.96
CA GLU A 24 9.50 6.61 0.12
C GLU A 24 8.22 7.45 0.16
N LEU A 25 7.77 7.99 -0.97
CA LEU A 25 6.53 8.78 -1.03
C LEU A 25 5.30 7.93 -0.67
N GLU A 26 5.21 6.69 -1.17
CA GLU A 26 4.14 5.77 -0.80
C GLU A 26 4.08 5.53 0.71
N TYR A 27 5.22 5.23 1.33
CA TYR A 27 5.28 4.93 2.76
C TYR A 27 4.96 6.16 3.60
N ILE A 28 5.39 7.36 3.19
CA ILE A 28 5.02 8.61 3.87
C ILE A 28 3.50 8.82 3.80
N ALA A 29 2.89 8.61 2.64
CA ALA A 29 1.44 8.70 2.48
C ALA A 29 0.71 7.70 3.38
N ILE A 30 1.14 6.44 3.40
CA ILE A 30 0.58 5.40 4.28
C ILE A 30 0.70 5.79 5.76
N ALA A 31 1.87 6.27 6.17
CA ALA A 31 2.12 6.66 7.55
C ALA A 31 1.20 7.82 7.99
N GLN A 32 1.07 8.85 7.15
CA GLN A 32 0.22 10.00 7.42
C GLN A 32 -1.27 9.61 7.46
N GLU A 33 -1.73 8.85 6.48
CA GLU A 33 -3.11 8.36 6.42
C GLU A 33 -3.45 7.39 7.56
N SER A 34 -2.47 6.61 8.03
CA SER A 34 -2.63 5.78 9.22
C SER A 34 -2.79 6.64 10.46
N GLN A 35 -2.02 7.72 10.60
CA GLN A 35 -2.16 8.65 11.72
C GLN A 35 -3.54 9.31 11.74
N ASP A 36 -3.99 9.80 10.59
CA ASP A 36 -5.25 10.52 10.46
C ASP A 36 -6.47 9.62 10.77
N SER A 37 -6.32 8.31 10.56
CA SER A 37 -7.33 7.27 10.89
C SER A 37 -7.16 6.64 12.28
N GLY A 38 -6.22 7.12 13.11
CA GLY A 38 -5.93 6.54 14.42
C GLY A 38 -5.35 5.12 14.37
N SER A 39 -4.80 4.74 13.22
CA SER A 39 -4.15 3.46 12.94
C SER A 39 -2.63 3.56 13.08
N SER A 40 -1.94 2.42 12.99
CA SER A 40 -0.48 2.35 13.00
C SER A 40 0.06 1.78 11.70
N PHE A 41 1.27 2.18 11.34
CA PHE A 41 1.96 1.66 10.17
C PHE A 41 3.33 1.12 10.56
N THR A 42 3.66 -0.09 10.09
CA THR A 42 4.95 -0.73 10.33
C THR A 42 5.59 -1.18 9.02
N LEU A 43 6.87 -0.85 8.84
CA LEU A 43 7.74 -1.55 7.92
C LEU A 43 8.41 -2.71 8.66
N SER A 44 8.19 -3.93 8.21
CA SER A 44 8.77 -5.14 8.80
C SER A 44 9.77 -5.80 7.84
N SER A 45 10.55 -6.74 8.38
CA SER A 45 11.58 -7.48 7.64
C SER A 45 12.64 -6.59 6.98
N ILE A 46 12.85 -5.36 7.48
CA ILE A 46 13.85 -4.46 6.91
C ILE A 46 15.26 -5.00 7.12
N SER A 47 16.13 -4.77 6.14
CA SER A 47 17.57 -5.07 6.24
C SER A 47 18.20 -4.32 7.44
N PRO A 48 19.23 -4.87 8.11
CA PRO A 48 20.03 -4.13 9.09
C PRO A 48 20.62 -2.82 8.58
N ASP A 49 20.92 -2.75 7.29
CA ASP A 49 21.48 -1.56 6.66
C ASP A 49 20.40 -0.58 6.13
N PHE A 50 19.12 -0.94 6.29
CA PHE A 50 18.01 -0.12 5.82
C PHE A 50 17.95 1.21 6.58
N LYS A 51 18.06 2.31 5.83
CA LYS A 51 17.97 3.66 6.38
C LYS A 51 16.55 4.17 6.25
N VAL A 52 15.83 4.16 7.37
CA VAL A 52 14.51 4.80 7.44
C VAL A 52 14.67 6.31 7.20
N PRO A 53 13.95 6.90 6.22
CA PRO A 53 13.91 8.35 6.00
C PRO A 53 13.46 9.13 7.23
N GLU A 54 14.04 10.31 7.45
CA GLU A 54 13.68 11.19 8.57
C GLU A 54 12.22 11.64 8.51
N ALA A 55 11.68 11.85 7.30
CA ALA A 55 10.27 12.19 7.10
C ALA A 55 9.33 11.10 7.64
N LEU A 56 9.69 9.81 7.50
CA LEU A 56 8.93 8.70 8.07
C LEU A 56 9.07 8.62 9.58
N LYS A 57 10.30 8.78 10.12
CA LYS A 57 10.54 8.78 11.57
C LYS A 57 9.80 9.88 12.29
N ALA A 58 9.55 11.00 11.62
CA ALA A 58 8.83 12.14 12.19
C ALA A 58 7.33 11.86 12.41
N ILE A 59 6.78 10.77 11.87
CA ILE A 59 5.36 10.41 11.98
C ILE A 59 5.19 9.47 13.20
N PRO A 60 4.55 9.89 14.31
CA PRO A 60 4.51 9.14 15.57
C PRO A 60 3.95 7.71 15.49
N VAL A 61 3.05 7.43 14.56
CA VAL A 61 2.42 6.11 14.42
C VAL A 61 3.24 5.13 13.57
N PHE A 62 4.33 5.61 12.96
CA PHE A 62 5.22 4.81 12.15
C PHE A 62 6.19 3.99 13.01
N LYS A 63 6.42 2.74 12.60
CA LYS A 63 7.42 1.84 13.20
C LYS A 63 8.22 1.14 12.11
N ALA A 64 9.44 0.79 12.44
CA ALA A 64 10.31 -0.01 11.58
C ALA A 64 10.92 -1.16 12.40
N THR A 65 10.94 -2.37 11.85
CA THR A 65 11.46 -3.55 12.54
C THR A 65 12.11 -4.55 11.58
N GLN A 66 13.21 -5.15 12.02
CA GLN A 66 13.88 -6.23 11.31
C GLN A 66 13.17 -7.58 11.49
N SER A 67 12.23 -7.68 12.44
CA SER A 67 11.47 -8.91 12.66
C SER A 67 10.47 -9.13 11.54
N SER A 68 10.35 -10.37 11.09
CA SER A 68 9.31 -10.76 10.14
C SER A 68 7.93 -10.76 10.78
N VAL A 69 6.88 -10.58 9.97
CA VAL A 69 5.50 -10.58 10.48
C VAL A 69 5.11 -11.95 11.02
N GLU A 70 5.66 -13.01 10.43
CA GLU A 70 5.54 -14.36 10.96
C GLU A 70 6.07 -14.50 12.39
N ASN A 71 7.22 -13.89 12.70
CA ASN A 71 7.77 -13.93 14.06
C ASN A 71 6.94 -13.08 15.02
N ILE A 72 6.52 -11.89 14.58
CA ILE A 72 5.74 -10.95 15.41
C ILE A 72 4.37 -11.54 15.78
N TYR A 73 3.73 -12.25 14.85
CA TYR A 73 2.37 -12.80 15.02
C TYR A 73 2.33 -14.33 15.07
N ALA A 74 3.42 -14.99 15.47
CA ALA A 74 3.52 -16.46 15.46
C ALA A 74 2.36 -17.16 16.19
N ALA A 75 1.89 -16.60 17.31
CA ALA A 75 0.80 -17.14 18.12
C ALA A 75 -0.61 -16.67 17.69
N THR A 76 -0.71 -15.68 16.79
CA THR A 76 -1.97 -14.98 16.44
C THR A 76 -2.12 -14.76 14.94
N LYS A 77 -1.54 -15.64 14.11
CA LYS A 77 -1.57 -15.54 12.63
C LYS A 77 -2.98 -15.35 12.06
N ASN A 78 -3.99 -15.94 12.69
CA ASN A 78 -5.39 -15.82 12.29
C ASN A 78 -5.99 -14.41 12.45
N THR A 79 -5.31 -13.51 13.17
CA THR A 79 -5.73 -12.10 13.34
C THR A 79 -5.09 -11.14 12.33
N VAL A 80 -4.24 -11.68 11.45
CA VAL A 80 -3.51 -10.96 10.41
C VAL A 80 -4.06 -11.34 9.05
N CYS A 81 -4.61 -10.37 8.32
CA CYS A 81 -5.06 -10.55 6.95
C CYS A 81 -3.90 -10.26 5.99
N LEU A 82 -3.52 -11.22 5.16
CA LEU A 82 -2.62 -11.00 4.03
C LEU A 82 -3.42 -10.48 2.83
N LEU A 83 -3.06 -9.30 2.31
CA LEU A 83 -3.60 -8.79 1.06
C LEU A 83 -2.83 -9.42 -0.10
N ASP A 84 -3.53 -10.22 -0.88
CA ASP A 84 -2.95 -11.07 -1.91
C ASP A 84 -3.83 -11.10 -3.17
N PRO A 85 -3.29 -10.72 -4.35
CA PRO A 85 -4.00 -10.84 -5.62
C PRO A 85 -4.52 -12.25 -5.92
N ALA A 86 -3.86 -13.29 -5.39
CA ALA A 86 -4.22 -14.69 -5.59
C ALA A 86 -5.22 -15.25 -4.57
N ALA A 87 -5.68 -14.44 -3.60
CA ALA A 87 -6.65 -14.91 -2.61
C ALA A 87 -8.04 -15.16 -3.24
N GLU A 88 -8.72 -16.20 -2.75
CA GLU A 88 -10.04 -16.63 -3.27
C GLU A 88 -11.18 -15.69 -2.85
N LYS A 89 -11.05 -15.03 -1.70
CA LYS A 89 -12.08 -14.17 -1.11
C LYS A 89 -11.65 -12.70 -1.23
N ASP A 90 -12.55 -11.84 -1.70
CA ASP A 90 -12.34 -10.40 -1.68
C ASP A 90 -12.48 -9.83 -0.26
N LEU A 91 -11.73 -8.76 0.02
CA LEU A 91 -11.84 -8.01 1.27
C LEU A 91 -13.25 -7.41 1.39
N SER A 92 -13.80 -7.48 2.60
CA SER A 92 -15.18 -7.07 2.90
C SER A 92 -15.27 -6.33 4.24
N PRO A 93 -16.27 -5.46 4.45
CA PRO A 93 -16.42 -4.73 5.72
C PRO A 93 -16.49 -5.64 6.96
N GLU A 94 -17.02 -6.86 6.82
CA GLU A 94 -17.12 -7.85 7.89
C GLU A 94 -15.76 -8.30 8.42
N ASP A 95 -14.73 -8.25 7.58
CA ASP A 95 -13.35 -8.60 7.94
C ASP A 95 -12.77 -7.64 9.00
N ALA A 96 -13.42 -6.49 9.26
CA ALA A 96 -13.06 -5.58 10.34
C ALA A 96 -13.20 -6.20 11.74
N GLN A 97 -14.07 -7.22 11.90
CA GLN A 97 -14.19 -7.96 13.16
C GLN A 97 -13.21 -9.13 13.27
N GLU A 98 -12.74 -9.64 12.14
CA GLU A 98 -11.86 -10.81 12.09
C GLU A 98 -10.40 -10.40 12.27
N PHE A 99 -10.00 -9.25 11.71
CA PHE A 99 -8.60 -8.84 11.66
C PHE A 99 -8.34 -7.50 12.36
N GLY A 100 -7.26 -7.48 13.13
CA GLY A 100 -6.65 -6.26 13.68
C GLY A 100 -5.49 -5.76 12.85
N THR A 101 -4.88 -6.64 12.06
CA THR A 101 -3.66 -6.37 11.29
C THR A 101 -3.85 -6.73 9.82
N PHE A 102 -3.34 -5.88 8.93
CA PHE A 102 -3.37 -6.06 7.49
C PHE A 102 -1.95 -6.00 6.93
N LEU A 103 -1.55 -7.09 6.28
CA LEU A 103 -0.21 -7.34 5.77
C LEU A 103 -0.18 -7.21 4.25
N PHE A 104 0.77 -6.42 3.75
CA PHE A 104 1.04 -6.20 2.35
C PHE A 104 2.44 -6.75 2.02
N GLY A 105 2.53 -7.61 1.02
CA GLY A 105 3.82 -8.05 0.48
C GLY A 105 4.53 -6.89 -0.20
N GLY A 106 5.83 -6.73 0.05
CA GLY A 106 6.61 -5.58 -0.39
C GLY A 106 6.49 -5.27 -1.88
N ILE A 107 6.41 -3.96 -2.17
CA ILE A 107 6.33 -3.31 -3.48
C ILE A 107 5.24 -3.90 -4.39
N LEU A 108 4.02 -3.46 -4.14
CA LEU A 108 2.94 -3.50 -5.11
C LEU A 108 3.20 -2.35 -6.09
N GLY A 109 3.65 -2.63 -7.32
CA GLY A 109 3.95 -1.57 -8.29
C GLY A 109 4.93 -1.91 -9.41
N ASP A 110 5.47 -3.12 -9.46
CA ASP A 110 6.15 -3.60 -10.66
C ASP A 110 5.10 -3.87 -11.76
N ASP A 111 5.37 -3.42 -12.98
CA ASP A 111 4.66 -3.84 -14.19
C ASP A 111 5.68 -4.47 -15.17
N PRO A 112 5.62 -5.79 -15.44
CA PRO A 112 4.64 -6.75 -14.94
C PRO A 112 4.79 -7.03 -13.43
N PRO A 113 3.70 -7.44 -12.74
CA PRO A 113 3.73 -7.73 -11.32
C PRO A 113 4.77 -8.79 -10.96
N ARG A 114 5.64 -8.48 -9.98
CA ARG A 114 6.45 -9.49 -9.30
C ARG A 114 5.64 -10.09 -8.17
N ASP A 115 5.45 -11.40 -8.15
CA ASP A 115 4.71 -12.10 -7.09
C ASP A 115 5.53 -12.22 -5.79
N ARG A 116 5.78 -11.07 -5.16
CA ARG A 116 6.50 -10.96 -3.88
C ARG A 116 5.66 -11.46 -2.70
N THR A 117 4.34 -11.53 -2.88
CA THR A 117 3.38 -12.13 -1.94
C THR A 117 3.46 -13.66 -1.85
N SER A 118 4.04 -14.33 -2.83
CA SER A 118 4.14 -15.79 -2.88
C SER A 118 4.83 -16.43 -1.67
N GLU A 119 5.86 -15.79 -1.14
CA GLU A 119 6.55 -16.27 0.07
C GLU A 119 5.71 -16.06 1.33
N LEU A 120 4.93 -14.98 1.39
CA LEU A 120 4.00 -14.72 2.50
C LEU A 120 2.82 -15.70 2.51
N ARG A 121 2.32 -16.08 1.33
CA ARG A 121 1.25 -17.07 1.17
C ARG A 121 1.53 -18.40 1.86
N LYS A 122 2.78 -18.85 1.80
CA LYS A 122 3.23 -20.11 2.40
C LYS A 122 3.24 -20.09 3.93
N LYS A 123 3.12 -18.90 4.55
CA LYS A 123 3.24 -18.71 6.01
C LYS A 123 1.93 -18.92 6.78
N GLY A 124 0.82 -19.19 6.09
CA GLY A 124 -0.45 -19.59 6.69
C GLY A 124 -1.33 -18.43 7.21
N PHE A 125 -1.14 -17.22 6.68
CA PHE A 125 -2.03 -16.09 6.96
C PHE A 125 -3.35 -16.21 6.17
N PRO A 126 -4.51 -15.90 6.77
CA PRO A 126 -5.75 -15.72 6.02
C PRO A 126 -5.59 -14.66 4.92
N GLY A 127 -5.93 -15.01 3.68
CA GLY A 127 -5.82 -14.12 2.52
C GLY A 127 -7.11 -13.38 2.20
N ARG A 128 -6.99 -12.13 1.73
CA ARG A 128 -8.05 -11.39 1.04
C ARG A 128 -7.50 -10.69 -0.20
N ARG A 129 -8.33 -10.56 -1.22
CA ARG A 129 -8.01 -9.84 -2.46
C ARG A 129 -8.65 -8.45 -2.46
N LEU A 130 -7.98 -7.47 -3.08
CA LEU A 130 -8.48 -6.09 -3.26
C LEU A 130 -9.11 -5.85 -4.64
N GLY A 131 -9.62 -6.92 -5.24
CA GLY A 131 -10.11 -6.93 -6.62
C GLY A 131 -9.06 -7.35 -7.65
N PRO A 132 -9.44 -7.36 -8.95
CA PRO A 132 -8.63 -7.97 -10.01
C PRO A 132 -7.57 -7.04 -10.62
N VAL A 133 -7.68 -5.73 -10.40
CA VAL A 133 -6.76 -4.74 -10.97
C VAL A 133 -5.69 -4.39 -9.93
N GLN A 134 -4.42 -4.42 -10.36
CA GLN A 134 -3.29 -4.12 -9.49
C GLN A 134 -3.35 -2.67 -8.99
N MET A 135 -2.96 -2.49 -7.73
CA MET A 135 -2.87 -1.20 -7.05
C MET A 135 -1.42 -0.94 -6.66
N THR A 136 -1.05 0.33 -6.54
CA THR A 136 0.18 0.74 -5.82
C THR A 136 0.07 0.39 -4.34
N THR A 137 1.19 0.33 -3.62
CA THR A 137 1.18 -0.08 -2.20
C THR A 137 0.34 0.87 -1.35
N ASP A 138 0.48 2.18 -1.56
CA ASP A 138 -0.30 3.18 -0.84
C ASP A 138 -1.79 3.08 -1.16
N THR A 139 -2.15 2.83 -2.42
CA THR A 139 -3.54 2.63 -2.82
C THR A 139 -4.12 1.37 -2.18
N ALA A 140 -3.38 0.27 -2.16
CA ALA A 140 -3.84 -0.97 -1.54
C ALA A 140 -4.15 -0.77 -0.04
N VAL A 141 -3.28 -0.05 0.68
CA VAL A 141 -3.50 0.30 2.09
C VAL A 141 -4.72 1.23 2.23
N ARG A 142 -4.83 2.26 1.39
CA ARG A 142 -5.96 3.20 1.39
C ARG A 142 -7.30 2.51 1.15
N VAL A 143 -7.37 1.61 0.16
CA VAL A 143 -8.56 0.80 -0.12
C VAL A 143 -8.89 -0.10 1.07
N THR A 144 -7.88 -0.74 1.66
CA THR A 144 -8.08 -1.56 2.86
C THR A 144 -8.66 -0.73 4.01
N ARG A 145 -8.18 0.49 4.24
CA ARG A 145 -8.77 1.42 5.22
C ARG A 145 -10.21 1.75 4.91
N ILE A 146 -10.51 2.14 3.68
CA ILE A 146 -11.88 2.50 3.26
C ILE A 146 -12.84 1.32 3.51
N VAL A 147 -12.43 0.10 3.14
CA VAL A 147 -13.29 -1.08 3.34
C VAL A 147 -13.45 -1.42 4.82
N ILE A 148 -12.38 -1.37 5.60
CA ILE A 148 -12.35 -1.90 6.97
C ILE A 148 -12.79 -0.88 8.01
N GLN A 149 -12.39 0.37 7.88
CA GLN A 149 -12.66 1.42 8.88
C GLN A 149 -13.85 2.28 8.47
N GLU A 150 -13.98 2.61 7.19
CA GLU A 150 -15.11 3.40 6.67
C GLU A 150 -16.32 2.51 6.30
N GLN A 151 -16.13 1.19 6.34
CA GLN A 151 -17.17 0.17 6.11
C GLN A 151 -17.84 0.28 4.74
N ILE A 152 -17.10 0.77 3.74
CA ILE A 152 -17.55 0.88 2.35
C ILE A 152 -17.22 -0.43 1.63
N PRO A 153 -18.20 -1.13 1.01
CA PRO A 153 -17.91 -2.33 0.24
C PRO A 153 -16.85 -2.11 -0.83
N LEU A 154 -15.95 -3.08 -1.03
CA LEU A 154 -14.84 -2.97 -1.99
C LEU A 154 -15.27 -2.51 -3.39
N LYS A 155 -16.42 -3.00 -3.87
CA LYS A 155 -17.00 -2.64 -5.17
C LYS A 155 -17.54 -1.20 -5.26
N GLU A 156 -17.76 -0.54 -4.12
CA GLU A 156 -18.34 0.81 -4.01
C GLU A 156 -17.26 1.88 -3.79
N VAL A 157 -16.01 1.47 -3.58
CA VAL A 157 -14.87 2.39 -3.54
C VAL A 157 -14.76 3.12 -4.89
N PRO A 158 -14.68 4.46 -4.90
CA PRO A 158 -14.60 5.21 -6.14
C PRO A 158 -13.21 5.04 -6.75
N TYR A 159 -13.11 4.32 -7.87
CA TYR A 159 -11.83 4.05 -8.53
C TYR A 159 -11.60 4.90 -9.78
N VAL A 160 -10.32 5.05 -10.14
CA VAL A 160 -9.87 5.36 -11.50
C VAL A 160 -8.88 4.28 -11.91
N ASP A 161 -9.18 3.58 -13.01
CA ASP A 161 -8.33 2.52 -13.55
C ASP A 161 -7.48 3.07 -14.68
N HIS A 162 -6.20 2.76 -14.62
CA HIS A 162 -5.22 3.13 -15.64
C HIS A 162 -5.23 4.61 -16.04
N PRO A 163 -5.13 5.55 -15.08
CA PRO A 163 -5.26 6.98 -15.38
C PRO A 163 -4.10 7.47 -16.26
N ASP A 164 -4.44 8.33 -17.22
CA ASP A 164 -3.47 9.14 -17.94
C ASP A 164 -3.10 10.37 -17.11
N LEU A 165 -1.82 10.47 -16.72
CA LEU A 165 -1.28 11.63 -16.05
C LEU A 165 -0.68 12.58 -17.07
N LYS A 166 -1.28 13.77 -17.20
CA LYS A 166 -0.69 14.84 -17.98
C LYS A 166 0.55 15.38 -17.27
N ILE A 167 1.72 15.23 -17.90
CA ILE A 167 3.02 15.69 -17.38
C ILE A 167 3.24 17.15 -17.75
N ASN A 168 2.98 17.50 -19.01
CA ASN A 168 3.04 18.86 -19.54
C ASN A 168 2.02 19.03 -20.69
N GLU A 169 2.09 20.12 -21.47
CA GLU A 169 1.14 20.35 -22.56
C GLU A 169 1.19 19.29 -23.68
N HIS A 170 2.33 18.61 -23.84
CA HIS A 170 2.61 17.71 -24.94
C HIS A 170 2.78 16.25 -24.51
N GLU A 171 2.88 15.98 -23.21
CA GLU A 171 3.23 14.67 -22.68
C GLU A 171 2.24 14.18 -21.62
N SER A 172 1.91 12.90 -21.74
CA SER A 172 1.11 12.16 -20.78
C SER A 172 1.64 10.76 -20.60
N THR A 173 1.62 10.26 -19.36
CA THR A 173 2.00 8.89 -19.02
C THR A 173 0.80 8.15 -18.49
N GLN A 174 0.48 6.99 -19.07
CA GLN A 174 -0.54 6.10 -18.53
C GLN A 174 0.04 5.31 -17.36
N MET A 175 -0.63 5.38 -16.21
CA MET A 175 -0.23 4.58 -15.05
C MET A 175 -0.87 3.19 -15.13
N PRO A 176 -0.15 2.07 -15.07
CA PRO A 176 -0.73 0.73 -15.23
C PRO A 176 -1.45 0.20 -13.98
N PHE A 177 -1.96 1.06 -13.11
CA PHE A 177 -2.57 0.69 -11.82
C PHE A 177 -3.97 1.29 -11.64
N ARG A 178 -4.73 0.68 -10.72
CA ARG A 178 -5.96 1.23 -10.14
C ARG A 178 -5.61 2.16 -8.99
N TYR A 179 -6.30 3.29 -8.91
CA TYR A 179 -6.20 4.29 -7.84
C TYR A 179 -7.58 4.59 -7.25
N VAL A 180 -7.61 5.08 -6.01
CA VAL A 180 -8.82 5.72 -5.46
C VAL A 180 -8.99 7.08 -6.13
N LYS A 181 -10.22 7.39 -6.54
CA LYS A 181 -10.62 8.67 -7.13
C LYS A 181 -10.85 9.69 -6.02
N GLY A 182 -10.19 10.84 -6.12
CA GLY A 182 -10.40 11.99 -5.26
C GLY A 182 -11.66 12.77 -5.61
N ASP A 183 -12.01 13.74 -4.77
CA ASP A 183 -13.18 14.60 -4.95
C ASP A 183 -13.08 15.48 -6.22
N ASP A 184 -11.86 15.76 -6.68
CA ASP A 184 -11.55 16.45 -7.93
C ASP A 184 -11.66 15.55 -9.18
N GLY A 185 -12.02 14.28 -8.99
CA GLY A 185 -12.10 13.27 -10.04
C GLY A 185 -10.75 12.69 -10.47
N GLN A 186 -9.64 13.13 -9.88
CA GLN A 186 -8.29 12.67 -10.21
C GLN A 186 -7.88 11.47 -9.34
N PRO A 187 -6.89 10.66 -9.76
CA PRO A 187 -6.34 9.62 -8.89
C PRO A 187 -5.63 10.26 -7.67
N ILE A 188 -5.96 9.77 -6.48
CA ILE A 188 -5.25 10.11 -5.24
C ILE A 188 -3.86 9.47 -5.31
N MET A 189 -2.84 10.30 -5.20
CA MET A 189 -1.43 9.90 -5.24
C MET A 189 -0.68 10.50 -4.07
N PRO A 190 0.44 9.88 -3.63
CA PRO A 190 1.32 10.48 -2.63
C PRO A 190 1.75 11.90 -3.04
N LYS A 191 1.87 12.80 -2.06
CA LYS A 191 2.40 14.14 -2.29
C LYS A 191 3.81 14.04 -2.88
N GLY A 192 4.09 14.76 -3.98
CA GLY A 192 5.38 14.69 -4.68
C GLY A 192 5.43 13.63 -5.78
N MET A 193 4.43 12.75 -5.89
CA MET A 193 4.48 11.62 -6.83
C MET A 193 4.36 12.09 -8.28
N ARG A 194 3.50 13.08 -8.55
CA ARG A 194 3.33 13.64 -9.90
C ARG A 194 4.61 14.33 -10.36
N GLU A 195 5.28 15.04 -9.46
CA GLU A 195 6.56 15.70 -9.72
C GLU A 195 7.69 14.69 -9.92
N LEU A 196 7.66 13.55 -9.23
CA LEU A 196 8.62 12.46 -9.42
C LEU A 196 8.45 11.84 -10.81
N ILE A 197 7.21 11.52 -11.20
CA ILE A 197 6.88 10.97 -12.53
C ILE A 197 7.32 11.93 -13.64
N ALA A 198 7.03 13.22 -13.49
CA ALA A 198 7.44 14.23 -14.46
C ALA A 198 8.96 14.28 -14.66
N LYS A 199 9.73 14.22 -13.57
CA LYS A 199 11.20 14.22 -13.63
C LYS A 199 11.77 12.95 -14.29
N ASP A 200 11.13 11.81 -14.10
CA ASP A 200 11.59 10.56 -14.71
C ASP A 200 11.26 10.51 -16.21
N ALA A 201 10.14 11.12 -16.62
CA ALA A 201 9.82 11.34 -18.03
C ALA A 201 10.85 12.25 -18.74
N ASP A 202 11.20 13.38 -18.11
CA ASP A 202 12.20 14.31 -18.66
C ASP A 202 13.59 13.63 -18.85
N LYS A 203 14.03 12.81 -17.89
CA LYS A 203 15.32 12.09 -18.00
C LYS A 203 15.33 11.07 -19.13
N ALA A 204 14.23 10.35 -19.35
CA ALA A 204 14.13 9.38 -20.43
C ALA A 204 14.27 10.04 -21.80
N ILE A 205 13.88 11.30 -21.93
CA ILE A 205 14.07 12.12 -23.14
C ILE A 205 15.53 12.52 -23.29
N ASP A 206 16.18 13.01 -22.23
CA ASP A 206 17.58 13.43 -22.27
C ASP A 206 18.53 12.27 -22.63
N ASP A 207 18.24 11.04 -22.21
CA ASP A 207 19.03 9.84 -22.56
C ASP A 207 18.83 9.37 -24.02
N LEU A 208 17.85 9.93 -24.75
CA LEU A 208 17.57 9.62 -26.17
C LEU A 208 18.28 10.57 -27.15
N PHE A 209 18.95 11.62 -26.67
CA PHE A 209 19.65 12.63 -27.47
C PHE A 209 21.16 12.69 -27.19
#